data_AF-A0A0A2BLI9-F1
#
_entry.id   AF-A0A0A2BLI9-F1
#
_cell.length_a   1.000
_cell.length_b   1.000
_cell.length_c   1.000
_cell.angle_alpha   90.00
_cell.angle_beta   90.00
_cell.angle_gamma   90.00
#
_symmetry.space_group_name_H-M   'P 1'
#
loop_
_entity.id
_entity.type
_entity.pdbx_description
1 polymer ?
#
loop_
_entity_poly.entity_id
_entity_poly.type
_entity_poly.pdbx_seq_one_letter_code
_entity_poly.pdbx_strand_id
1 'polypeptide(L)' 'MLWLQTHFENSHWEALASDLVQIPQEQAELLANDASDAGLSINFIPSILVSKNF' A
#
# COMPACT_ATOMS: atom_id res chain seq x y z
N MET A 1 -4.62 5.48 9.93
CA MET A 1 -5.31 4.49 9.06
C MET A 1 -6.74 4.90 8.72
N LEU A 2 -7.00 6.20 8.55
CA LEU A 2 -8.27 6.72 8.03
C LEU A 2 -8.32 6.59 6.50
N TRP A 3 -7.15 6.63 5.84
CA TRP A 3 -7.06 6.58 4.39
C TRP A 3 -7.66 5.28 3.83
N LEU A 4 -7.28 4.12 4.38
CA LEU A 4 -7.82 2.82 3.97
C LEU A 4 -9.34 2.73 4.18
N GLN A 5 -9.87 3.32 5.25
CA GLN A 5 -11.30 3.27 5.58
C GLN A 5 -12.17 4.09 4.63
N THR A 6 -11.60 5.08 3.95
CA THR A 6 -12.34 5.99 3.04
C THR A 6 -12.17 5.61 1.57
N HIS A 7 -11.11 4.88 1.23
CA HIS A 7 -10.75 4.55 -0.14
C HIS A 7 -11.12 3.10 -0.53
N PHE A 8 -11.47 2.25 0.44
CA PHE A 8 -11.88 0.87 0.19
C PHE A 8 -13.16 0.49 0.91
N GLU A 9 -14.06 -0.18 0.20
CA GLU A 9 -15.19 -0.89 0.80
C GLU A 9 -14.76 -2.21 1.44
N ASN A 10 -15.60 -2.75 2.33
CA ASN A 10 -15.30 -4.00 3.04
C ASN A 10 -15.00 -5.19 2.11
N SER A 11 -15.61 -5.22 0.93
CA SER A 11 -15.39 -6.26 -0.09
C SER A 11 -13.95 -6.28 -0.63
N HIS A 12 -13.20 -5.18 -0.48
CA HIS A 12 -11.84 -5.05 -1.03
C HIS A 12 -10.73 -5.49 -0.06
N TRP A 13 -11.04 -5.72 1.22
CA TRP A 13 -10.01 -6.07 2.22
C TRP A 13 -9.27 -7.37 1.90
N GLU A 14 -9.97 -8.36 1.35
CA GLU A 14 -9.34 -9.64 0.98
C GLU A 14 -8.32 -9.46 -0.15
N ALA A 15 -8.65 -8.62 -1.14
CA ALA A 15 -7.76 -8.30 -2.24
C ALA A 15 -6.53 -7.50 -1.77
N LEU A 16 -6.71 -6.57 -0.82
CA LEU A 16 -5.62 -5.84 -0.17
C LEU A 16 -4.66 -6.80 0.55
N ALA A 17 -5.21 -7.74 1.34
CA ALA A 17 -4.41 -8.73 2.07
C ALA A 17 -3.68 -9.71 1.14
N SER A 18 -4.20 -9.90 -0.08
CA SER A 18 -3.66 -10.83 -1.08
C SER A 18 -2.69 -10.17 -2.08
N ASP A 19 -2.26 -8.92 -1.85
CA ASP A 19 -1.39 -8.15 -2.76
C ASP A 19 -1.98 -7.98 -4.19
N LEU A 20 -3.32 -7.98 -4.29
CA LEU A 20 -4.04 -7.87 -5.57
C LEU A 20 -4.46 -6.43 -5.90
N VAL A 21 -4.18 -5.48 -5.02
CA VAL A 21 -4.55 -4.07 -5.20
C VAL A 21 -3.33 -3.26 -5.58
N GLN A 22 -3.44 -2.55 -6.71
CA GLN A 22 -2.47 -1.54 -7.11
C GLN A 22 -3.10 -0.17 -6.98
N ILE A 23 -2.36 0.75 -6.38
CA ILE A 23 -2.75 2.15 -6.26
C ILE A 23 -1.72 3.06 -6.93
N PRO A 24 -2.13 4.24 -7.44
CA PRO A 24 -1.20 5.23 -7.96
C PRO A 24 -0.16 5.66 -6.91
N GLN A 25 1.04 6.05 -7.36
CA GLN A 25 2.12 6.45 -6.46
C GLN A 25 1.70 7.59 -5.51
N GLU A 26 1.03 8.62 -6.02
CA GLU A 26 0.53 9.74 -5.21
C GLU A 26 -0.38 9.25 -4.07
N GLN A 27 -1.24 8.26 -4.35
CA GLN A 27 -2.12 7.67 -3.35
C GLN A 27 -1.34 6.81 -2.34
N ALA A 28 -0.28 6.13 -2.78
CA ALA A 28 0.62 5.39 -1.89
C ALA A 28 1.38 6.33 -0.93
N GLU A 29 1.79 7.51 -1.38
CA GLU A 29 2.42 8.54 -0.54
C GLU A 29 1.44 9.06 0.52
N LEU A 30 0.19 9.34 0.14
CA LEU A 30 -0.86 9.75 1.09
C LEU A 30 -1.16 8.66 2.13
N LEU A 31 -1.24 7.39 1.69
CA LEU A 31 -1.41 6.24 2.58
C LEU A 31 -0.23 6.09 3.55
N ALA A 32 1.00 6.24 3.07
CA ALA A 32 2.20 6.18 3.92
C ALA A 32 2.20 7.28 4.99
N ASN A 33 1.79 8.50 4.64
CA ASN A 33 1.66 9.61 5.58
C ASN A 33 0.60 9.33 6.65
N ASP A 34 -0.62 8.90 6.26
CA ASP A 34 -1.69 8.54 7.22
C ASP A 34 -1.28 7.37 8.15
N ALA A 35 -0.44 6.45 7.67
CA ALA A 35 0.10 5.37 8.48
C ALA A 35 1.18 5.88 9.47
N SER A 36 2.07 6.76 9.02
CA SER A 36 3.06 7.43 9.88
C SER A 36 2.39 8.27 10.97
N ASP A 37 1.36 9.05 10.62
CA ASP A 37 0.60 9.88 11.57
C ASP A 37 -0.14 9.04 12.61
N ALA A 38 -0.50 7.80 12.28
CA ALA A 38 -1.06 6.81 13.21
C ALA A 38 0.00 6.12 14.09
N GLY A 39 1.28 6.51 13.97
CA GLY A 39 2.39 5.97 14.75
C GLY A 39 2.96 4.66 14.20
N LEU A 40 2.62 4.27 12.97
CA LEU A 40 3.18 3.06 12.34
C LEU A 40 4.53 3.36 11.69
N SER A 41 5.47 2.43 11.82
CA SER A 41 6.74 2.49 11.10
C SER A 41 6.58 1.95 9.69
N ILE A 42 6.87 2.79 8.69
CA ILE A 42 6.71 2.45 7.28
C ILE A 42 8.08 2.14 6.68
N ASN A 43 8.19 0.98 6.04
CA ASN A 43 9.37 0.58 5.29
C ASN A 43 9.03 0.49 3.82
N PHE A 44 9.75 1.23 2.98
CA PHE A 44 9.66 1.08 1.53
C PHE A 44 10.61 -0.03 1.10
N ILE A 45 10.05 -1.08 0.51
CA ILE A 45 10.83 -2.11 -0.15
C ILE A 45 10.86 -1.74 -1.63
N PRO A 46 11.97 -1.18 -2.16
CA PRO A 46 12.09 -1.00 -3.59
C PRO A 46 11.93 -2.38 -4.22
N SER A 47 11.00 -2.51 -5.18
CA SER A 47 10.76 -3.76 -5.89
C SER A 47 12.12 -4.35 -6.28
N ILE A 48 12.42 -5.55 -5.80
CA ILE A 48 13.63 -6.25 -6.19
C ILE A 48 13.52 -6.37 -7.70
N LEU A 49 14.37 -5.62 -8.42
CA LEU A 49 14.57 -5.81 -9.85
C LEU A 49 15.15 -7.21 -10.00
N VAL A 50 14.28 -8.22 -10.06
CA VAL A 50 14.67 -9.56 -10.44
C VAL A 50 15.13 -9.44 -11.88
N SER A 51 16.46 -9.34 -12.05
CA SER A 51 17.09 -9.50 -13.35
C SER A 51 16.71 -10.89 -13.83
N LYS A 52 15.72 -10.97 -14.72
CA LYS A 52 15.50 -12.18 -15.51
C LYS A 52 16.72 -12.32 -16.41
N ASN A 53 17.68 -13.12 -15.98
CA ASN A 53 18.72 -13.62 -16.86
C ASN A 53 18.04 -14.55 -17.87
N PHE A 54 17.96 -14.10 -19.12
CA PHE A 54 17.52 -14.88 -20.28
C PHE A 54 18.58 -15.91 -20.66
#